data_AF-A0A9N8W349-F1
#
_entry.id   AF-A0A9N8W349-F1
#
_cell.length_a   1.000
_cell.length_b   1.000
_cell.length_c   1.000
_cell.angle_alpha   90.00
_cell.angle_beta   90.00
_cell.angle_gamma   90.00
#
_symmetry.space_group_name_H-M   'P 1'
#
loop_
_entity.id
_entity.type
_entity.pdbx_description
1 polymer ?
#
loop_
_entity_poly.entity_id
_entity_poly.type
_entity_poly.pdbx_seq_one_letter_code
_entity_poly.pdbx_strand_id
1 'polypeptide(L)'
;MFDIHSGIICIAEHALNGKLAKLVATQLEYDYQPDNEHFCGKKGDVLLAVVDGMLTEGLINFLLNSMEKDKFLEIAALAVDPDLENKKFNNVKIGKVPNNILQHYARI
;
A
#
# COMPACT_ATOMS: atom_id res chain seq x y z
N MET A 1 11.27 -17.77 5.26
CA MET A 1 12.13 -17.54 6.43
C MET A 1 11.83 -16.12 6.88
N PHE A 2 11.17 -15.94 8.03
CA PHE A 2 10.76 -14.63 8.54
C PHE A 2 11.78 -14.22 9.59
N ASP A 3 12.53 -13.16 9.30
CA ASP A 3 13.50 -12.60 10.23
C ASP A 3 12.88 -11.39 10.93
N ILE A 4 12.70 -11.50 12.25
CA ILE A 4 12.11 -10.48 13.10
C ILE A 4 13.27 -9.75 13.75
N HIS A 5 13.65 -8.60 13.20
CA HIS A 5 14.58 -7.68 13.84
C HIS A 5 13.98 -6.26 13.86
N SER A 6 13.69 -5.79 15.07
CA SER A 6 13.54 -4.37 15.45
C SER A 6 12.77 -3.46 14.48
N GLY A 7 11.45 -3.36 14.63
CA GLY A 7 10.68 -2.17 14.20
C GLY A 7 10.76 -1.74 12.73
N ILE A 8 11.25 -2.59 11.83
CA ILE A 8 11.55 -2.23 10.43
C ILE A 8 11.00 -3.30 9.47
N ILE A 9 10.05 -2.84 8.65
CA ILE A 9 9.81 -3.18 7.25
C ILE A 9 9.73 -4.69 6.91
N CYS A 10 8.52 -5.23 6.89
CA CYS A 10 8.23 -6.44 6.11
C CYS A 10 7.72 -6.03 4.72
N ILE A 11 8.63 -5.65 3.82
CA ILE A 11 8.38 -5.82 2.39
C ILE A 11 8.62 -7.30 2.14
N ALA A 12 7.63 -8.13 2.43
CA ALA A 12 7.64 -9.44 1.81
C ALA A 12 7.52 -9.18 0.30
N GLU A 13 8.36 -9.79 -0.52
CA GLU A 13 8.25 -9.82 -1.99
C GLU A 13 6.85 -10.22 -2.49
N HIS A 14 5.97 -10.68 -1.60
CA HIS A 14 4.56 -11.02 -1.83
C HIS A 14 3.53 -9.98 -1.33
N ALA A 15 3.93 -8.98 -0.52
CA ALA A 15 3.03 -8.08 0.20
C ALA A 15 2.61 -6.85 -0.62
N LEU A 16 3.46 -6.37 -1.54
CA LEU A 16 3.11 -5.26 -2.44
C LEU A 16 2.42 -5.78 -3.72
N ASN A 17 2.81 -6.94 -4.27
CA ASN A 17 2.23 -7.47 -5.52
C ASN A 17 1.42 -8.76 -5.34
N GLY A 18 0.87 -8.99 -4.14
CA GLY A 18 0.07 -10.17 -3.81
C GLY A 18 -1.37 -10.13 -4.33
N LYS A 19 -2.13 -11.20 -4.03
CA LYS A 19 -3.58 -11.29 -4.31
C LYS A 19 -4.36 -10.09 -3.75
N LEU A 20 -3.96 -9.56 -2.59
CA LEU A 20 -4.60 -8.40 -1.97
C LEU A 20 -4.51 -7.17 -2.87
N ALA A 21 -3.32 -6.90 -3.41
CA ALA A 21 -3.07 -5.76 -4.25
C ALA A 21 -3.90 -5.79 -5.54
N LYS A 22 -4.01 -6.97 -6.17
CA LYS A 22 -4.87 -7.18 -7.33
C LYS A 22 -6.34 -6.93 -7.01
N LEU A 23 -6.83 -7.44 -5.87
CA LEU A 23 -8.23 -7.27 -5.45
C LEU A 23 -8.55 -5.80 -5.16
N VAL A 24 -7.67 -5.09 -4.45
CA VAL A 24 -7.82 -3.67 -4.15
C VAL A 24 -7.74 -2.83 -5.42
N ALA A 25 -6.76 -3.08 -6.29
CA ALA A 25 -6.65 -2.39 -7.57
C ALA A 25 -7.91 -2.58 -8.42
N THR A 26 -8.42 -3.82 -8.50
CA THR A 26 -9.68 -4.12 -9.21
C THR A 26 -10.86 -3.37 -8.60
N GLN A 27 -10.98 -3.35 -7.27
CA GLN A 27 -12.10 -2.72 -6.58
C GLN A 27 -12.07 -1.18 -6.68
N LEU A 28 -10.88 -0.59 -6.70
CA LEU A 28 -10.69 0.86 -6.85
C LEU A 28 -10.58 1.30 -8.33
N GLU A 29 -10.73 0.35 -9.27
CA GLU A 29 -10.62 0.55 -10.72
C GLU A 29 -9.28 1.17 -11.13
N TYR A 30 -8.19 0.69 -10.53
CA TYR A 30 -6.82 0.99 -10.96
C TYR A 30 -6.35 -0.04 -11.98
N ASP A 31 -5.51 0.41 -12.91
CA ASP A 31 -4.79 -0.47 -13.82
C ASP A 31 -3.72 -1.22 -13.02
N TYR A 32 -3.90 -2.52 -12.81
CA TYR A 32 -3.01 -3.35 -11.98
C TYR A 32 -1.69 -3.61 -12.72
N GLN A 33 -0.57 -3.18 -12.13
CA GLN A 33 0.77 -3.24 -12.71
C GLN A 33 1.69 -4.12 -11.86
N PRO A 34 1.67 -5.46 -12.04
CA PRO A 34 2.46 -6.38 -11.23
C PRO A 34 3.97 -6.27 -11.48
N ASP A 35 4.38 -5.71 -12.63
CA ASP A 35 5.79 -5.48 -12.99
C ASP A 35 6.43 -4.32 -12.24
N ASN A 36 5.64 -3.48 -11.55
CA ASN A 36 6.17 -2.35 -10.82
C ASN A 36 6.50 -2.77 -9.38
N GLU A 37 7.77 -2.62 -9.02
CA GLU A 37 8.37 -3.06 -7.74
C GLU A 37 7.78 -2.35 -6.52
N HIS A 38 7.24 -1.13 -6.68
CA HIS A 38 6.76 -0.31 -5.56
C HIS A 38 5.25 -0.04 -5.59
N PHE A 39 4.63 -0.08 -6.79
CA PHE A 39 3.25 0.34 -6.98
C PHE A 39 2.46 -0.75 -7.69
N CYS A 40 1.36 -1.16 -7.08
CA CYS A 40 0.54 -2.26 -7.58
C CYS A 40 -0.41 -1.83 -8.69
N GLY A 41 -0.65 -0.52 -8.85
CA GLY A 41 -1.48 -0.03 -9.92
C GLY A 41 -1.39 1.47 -10.17
N LYS A 42 -1.98 1.90 -11.28
CA LYS A 42 -1.97 3.30 -11.73
C LYS A 42 -3.33 3.72 -12.26
N LYS A 43 -3.74 4.95 -11.96
CA LYS A 43 -4.95 5.58 -12.48
C LYS A 43 -4.64 7.04 -12.81
N GLY A 44 -4.33 7.31 -14.08
CA GLY A 44 -3.82 8.61 -14.49
C GLY A 44 -2.51 8.96 -13.79
N ASP A 45 -2.50 10.04 -13.02
CA ASP A 45 -1.36 10.50 -12.21
C ASP A 45 -1.33 9.94 -10.79
N VAL A 46 -2.28 9.07 -10.45
CA VAL A 46 -2.35 8.42 -9.13
C VAL A 46 -1.72 7.03 -9.20
N LEU A 47 -0.76 6.76 -8.32
CA LEU A 47 -0.19 5.44 -8.08
C LEU A 47 -0.84 4.81 -6.85
N LEU A 48 -1.10 3.51 -6.92
CA LEU A 48 -1.67 2.72 -5.84
C LEU A 48 -0.59 1.82 -5.23
N ALA A 49 -0.41 1.91 -3.91
CA ALA A 49 0.40 0.98 -3.13
C ALA A 49 -0.49 0.25 -2.13
N VAL A 50 -0.40 -1.08 -2.09
CA VAL A 50 -1.18 -1.90 -1.15
C VAL A 50 -0.25 -2.51 -0.13
N VAL A 51 -0.55 -2.29 1.15
CA VAL A 51 0.26 -2.76 2.27
C VAL A 51 -0.52 -3.83 3.03
N ASP A 52 -0.11 -5.09 2.85
CA ASP A 52 -0.56 -6.24 3.64
C ASP A 52 0.08 -6.22 5.05
N GLY A 53 -0.12 -5.12 5.79
CA GLY A 53 0.50 -4.92 7.09
C GLY A 53 0.17 -3.56 7.69
N MET A 54 1.00 -3.14 8.66
CA MET A 54 0.89 -1.83 9.27
C MET A 54 1.64 -0.79 8.45
N LEU A 55 0.93 0.24 8.00
CA LEU A 55 1.52 1.41 7.37
C LEU A 55 2.20 2.27 8.42
N THR A 56 3.49 2.51 8.25
CA THR A 56 4.30 3.39 9.10
C THR A 56 4.83 4.59 8.31
N GLU A 57 5.24 5.64 9.01
CA GLU A 57 5.77 6.85 8.38
C GLU A 57 7.00 6.57 7.49
N GLY A 58 7.88 5.69 7.95
CA GLY A 58 9.06 5.29 7.19
C GLY A 58 8.69 4.67 5.84
N LEU A 59 7.62 3.88 5.79
CA LEU A 59 7.15 3.27 4.56
C LEU A 59 6.54 4.30 3.60
N ILE A 60 5.77 5.26 4.13
CA ILE A 60 5.24 6.36 3.32
C ILE A 60 6.38 7.17 2.70
N ASN A 61 7.37 7.52 3.52
CA ASN A 61 8.52 8.28 3.04
C ASN A 61 9.32 7.50 2.00
N PHE A 62 9.48 6.19 2.17
CA PHE A 62 10.12 5.33 1.16
C PHE A 62 9.36 5.35 -0.18
N LEU A 63 8.05 5.13 -0.16
CA LEU A 63 7.22 5.15 -1.37
C LEU A 63 7.20 6.54 -2.04
N LEU A 64 7.20 7.61 -1.25
CA LEU A 64 7.30 8.98 -1.76
C LEU A 64 8.64 9.24 -2.46
N ASN A 65 9.75 8.70 -1.94
CA ASN A 65 11.06 8.83 -2.57
C ASN A 65 11.17 8.02 -3.87
N SER A 66 10.45 6.90 -3.97
CA SER A 66 10.37 6.09 -5.20
C SER A 66 9.38 6.65 -6.25
N MET A 67 8.59 7.66 -5.88
CA MET A 67 7.59 8.29 -6.76
C MET A 67 8.14 9.53 -7.48
N GLU A 68 7.63 9.79 -8.69
CA GLU A 68 7.92 11.02 -9.43
C GLU A 68 7.22 12.25 -8.82
N LYS A 69 7.89 13.42 -8.87
CA LYS A 69 7.56 14.63 -8.10
C LYS A 69 6.22 15.34 -8.42
N ASP A 70 5.36 14.78 -9.25
CA ASP A 70 4.05 15.36 -9.61
C ASP A 70 2.90 14.36 -9.53
N LYS A 71 3.16 13.16 -9.00
CA LYS A 71 2.16 12.11 -8.88
C LYS A 71 1.49 12.13 -7.51
N PHE A 72 0.32 11.51 -7.46
CA PHE A 72 -0.40 11.25 -6.23
C PHE A 72 -0.20 9.80 -5.81
N LEU A 73 -0.05 9.56 -4.52
CA LEU A 73 0.08 8.22 -3.96
C LEU A 73 -1.17 7.89 -3.17
N GLU A 74 -1.89 6.85 -3.56
CA GLU A 74 -2.93 6.24 -2.74
C GLU A 74 -2.38 4.98 -2.10
N ILE A 75 -2.39 4.92 -0.76
CA ILE A 75 -1.89 3.77 -0.01
C ILE A 75 -3.06 3.08 0.65
N ALA A 76 -3.32 1.82 0.28
CA ALA A 76 -4.33 0.98 0.91
C ALA A 76 -3.65 0.01 1.88
N ALA A 77 -3.80 0.24 3.18
CA ALA A 77 -3.17 -0.60 4.21
C ALA A 77 -4.20 -1.36 5.05
N LEU A 78 -3.84 -2.57 5.49
CA LEU A 78 -4.62 -3.36 6.46
C LEU A 78 -4.78 -2.60 7.79
N ALA A 79 -3.66 -2.08 8.29
CA ALA A 79 -3.61 -1.26 9.48
C ALA A 79 -2.82 0.01 9.17
N VAL A 80 -3.22 1.12 9.78
CA VAL A 80 -2.51 2.40 9.70
C VAL A 80 -2.02 2.70 11.10
N ASP A 81 -0.74 3.06 11.21
CA ASP A 81 -0.18 3.50 12.48
C ASP A 81 -0.94 4.73 13.02
N PRO A 82 -1.35 4.75 14.30
CA PRO A 82 -2.16 5.83 14.86
C PRO A 82 -1.48 7.21 14.80
N ASP A 83 -0.14 7.27 14.79
CA ASP A 83 0.60 8.52 14.61
C ASP A 83 0.37 9.12 13.20
N LEU A 84 -0.01 8.29 12.22
CA LEU A 84 -0.32 8.72 10.86
C LEU A 84 -1.76 9.20 10.66
N GLU A 85 -2.70 8.80 11.53
CA GLU A 85 -4.12 9.17 11.35
C GLU A 85 -4.33 10.70 11.41
N ASN A 86 -3.45 11.40 12.12
CA ASN A 86 -3.46 12.86 12.21
C ASN A 86 -2.50 13.55 11.23
N LYS A 87 -1.66 12.78 10.51
CA LYS A 87 -0.62 13.32 9.64
C LYS A 87 -1.16 13.44 8.22
N LYS A 88 -1.23 14.67 7.72
CA LYS A 88 -1.60 14.95 6.34
C LYS A 88 -0.36 15.04 5.48
N PHE A 89 -0.38 14.32 4.37
CA PHE A 89 0.63 14.40 3.32
C PHE A 89 -0.02 15.09 2.11
N ASN A 90 0.63 16.08 1.52
CA ASN A 90 0.06 16.85 0.42
C ASN A 90 -0.28 16.00 -0.81
N ASN A 91 0.54 14.98 -1.09
CA ASN A 91 0.42 14.14 -2.28
C ASN A 91 0.14 12.67 -1.94
N VAL A 92 -0.18 12.36 -0.68
CA VAL A 92 -0.50 10.98 -0.25
C VAL A 92 -1.88 10.92 0.36
N LYS A 93 -2.68 9.98 -0.14
CA LYS A 93 -3.96 9.62 0.42
C LYS A 93 -3.84 8.25 1.06
N ILE A 94 -4.01 8.22 2.37
CA ILE A 94 -3.99 6.97 3.14
C ILE A 94 -5.42 6.46 3.22
N GLY A 95 -5.64 5.24 2.74
CA GLY A 95 -6.89 4.51 2.83
C GLY A 95 -6.69 3.21 3.60
N LYS A 96 -7.72 2.80 4.36
CA LYS A 96 -7.78 1.44 4.90
C LYS A 96 -8.28 0.51 3.81
N VAL A 97 -7.71 -0.70 3.74
CA VAL A 97 -8.19 -1.73 2.81
C VAL A 97 -9.68 -1.97 3.10
N PRO A 98 -10.54 -1.92 2.08
CA PRO A 98 -11.97 -2.07 2.26
C PRO A 98 -12.33 -3.44 2.86
N ASN A 99 -13.23 -3.42 3.84
CA ASN A 99 -13.55 -4.56 4.69
C ASN A 99 -14.07 -5.80 3.92
N ASN A 100 -14.68 -5.59 2.75
CA ASN A 100 -15.13 -6.67 1.86
C ASN A 100 -13.96 -7.50 1.31
N ILE A 101 -12.81 -6.88 1.08
CA ILE A 101 -11.59 -7.57 0.64
C ILE A 101 -11.00 -8.36 1.83
N LEU A 102 -11.02 -7.77 3.02
CA LEU A 102 -10.53 -8.38 4.25
C LEU A 102 -11.28 -9.65 4.61
N GLN A 103 -12.60 -9.66 4.47
CA GLN A 103 -13.42 -10.85 4.68
C GLN A 103 -13.10 -11.98 3.71
N HIS A 104 -12.72 -11.66 2.48
CA HIS A 104 -12.34 -12.67 1.49
C HIS A 104 -10.93 -13.21 1.73
N TYR A 105 -10.02 -12.37 2.25
CA TYR A 105 -8.65 -12.73 2.57
C TYR A 105 -8.52 -13.49 3.90
N ALA A 106 -9.31 -13.16 4.92
CA ALA A 106 -9.28 -13.83 6.23
C ALA A 106 -9.89 -15.25 6.21
N ARG A 107 -10.39 -15.72 5.07
CA ARG A 107 -11.07 -17.00 4.90
C ARG A 107 -10.28 -18.03 4.08
N ILE A 108 -9.10 -17.66 3.60
CA ILE A 108 -8.19 -18.53 2.82
C ILE A 108 -7.04 -19.06 3.66
#